data_AF-A0A562PP64-F1
#
_entry.id   AF-A0A562PP64-F1
#
_cell.length_a   1.000
_cell.length_b   1.000
_cell.length_c   1.000
_cell.angle_alpha   90.00
_cell.angle_beta   90.00
_cell.angle_gamma   90.00
#
_symmetry.space_group_name_H-M   'P 1'
#
loop_
_entity.id
_entity.type
_entity.pdbx_description
1 polymer ?
#
loop_
_entity_poly.entity_id
_entity_poly.type
_entity_poly.pdbx_seq_one_letter_code
_entity_poly.pdbx_strand_id
1 'polypeptide(L)'
;MKTLLVPTDFSIPADSAINYAIQLAALWDASLILYHSFIPFESGFYSHSLSQKENLENEKKLMDRLATIQNEILKKNPSLSISIHVDQGPEGEKIIKFCKKKKNRSDINGY
;
A
#
# COMPACT_ATOMS: atom_id res chain seq x y z
N MET A 1 17.69 7.12 2.93
CA MET A 1 17.18 5.74 2.91
C MET A 1 16.33 5.57 1.65
N LYS A 2 16.57 4.53 0.84
CA LYS A 2 15.75 4.27 -0.37
C LYS A 2 14.45 3.58 0.05
N THR A 3 13.35 3.87 -0.64
CA THR A 3 12.06 3.24 -0.38
C THR A 3 11.41 2.86 -1.70
N LEU A 4 10.99 1.61 -1.80
CA LEU A 4 10.27 1.04 -2.93
C LEU A 4 8.77 1.02 -2.60
N LEU A 5 7.97 1.69 -3.43
CA LEU A 5 6.51 1.56 -3.40
C LEU A 5 6.11 0.35 -4.26
N VAL A 6 5.31 -0.54 -3.70
CA VAL A 6 4.87 -1.76 -4.37
C VAL A 6 3.34 -1.80 -4.36
N PRO A 7 2.70 -1.29 -5.42
CA PRO A 7 1.26 -1.43 -5.63
C PRO A 7 0.88 -2.90 -5.81
N THR A 8 -0.29 -3.28 -5.31
CA THR A 8 -0.88 -4.59 -5.56
C THR A 8 -2.37 -4.45 -5.74
N ASP A 9 -2.93 -5.13 -6.75
CA ASP A 9 -4.36 -5.38 -6.93
C ASP A 9 -4.75 -6.78 -6.39
N PHE A 10 -3.82 -7.43 -5.69
CA PHE A 10 -3.89 -8.79 -5.18
C PHE A 10 -4.09 -9.88 -6.25
N SER A 11 -3.68 -9.60 -7.49
CA SER A 11 -3.60 -10.59 -8.55
C SER A 11 -2.33 -11.44 -8.47
N ILE A 12 -2.33 -12.60 -9.14
CA ILE A 12 -1.15 -13.48 -9.23
C ILE A 12 0.07 -12.75 -9.83
N PRO A 13 -0.08 -11.91 -10.89
CA PRO A 13 1.02 -11.06 -11.35
C PRO A 13 1.55 -10.10 -10.29
N ALA A 14 0.66 -9.50 -9.47
CA ALA A 14 1.08 -8.61 -8.41
C ALA A 14 1.86 -9.34 -7.30
N ASP A 15 1.49 -10.58 -6.97
CA ASP A 15 2.28 -11.42 -6.04
C ASP A 15 3.70 -11.68 -6.57
N SER A 16 3.83 -11.91 -7.88
CA SER A 16 5.15 -12.06 -8.53
C SER A 16 5.96 -10.76 -8.47
N ALA A 17 5.31 -9.61 -8.69
CA ALA A 17 5.95 -8.30 -8.59
C ALA A 17 6.43 -7.99 -7.16
N ILE A 18 5.66 -8.37 -6.14
CA ILE A 18 6.05 -8.27 -4.73
C ILE A 18 7.31 -9.09 -4.47
N ASN A 19 7.36 -10.35 -4.93
CA ASN A 19 8.54 -11.21 -4.76
C ASN A 19 9.80 -10.62 -5.39
N TYR A 20 9.66 -10.00 -6.56
CA TYR A 20 10.77 -9.30 -7.21
C TYR A 20 11.21 -8.05 -6.44
N ALA A 21 10.26 -7.25 -5.95
CA ALA A 21 10.53 -6.07 -5.15
C ALA A 21 11.26 -6.38 -3.84
N ILE A 22 10.97 -7.52 -3.21
CA ILE A 22 11.70 -8.01 -2.01
C ILE A 22 13.19 -8.25 -2.33
N GLN A 23 13.48 -8.88 -3.46
CA GLN A 23 14.87 -9.13 -3.88
C GLN A 23 15.61 -7.81 -4.16
N LEU A 24 14.94 -6.86 -4.83
CA LEU A 24 15.50 -5.52 -5.07
C LEU A 24 15.74 -4.75 -3.76
N ALA A 25 14.80 -4.86 -2.81
CA ALA A 25 14.92 -4.21 -1.51
C ALA A 25 16.14 -4.72 -0.73
N ALA A 26 16.36 -6.04 -0.73
CA ALA A 26 17.54 -6.65 -0.12
C ALA A 26 18.85 -6.21 -0.80
N LEU A 27 18.87 -6.15 -2.13
CA LEU A 27 20.05 -5.74 -2.90
C LEU A 27 20.43 -4.27 -2.65
N TRP A 28 19.44 -3.40 -2.44
CA TRP A 28 19.65 -1.96 -2.33
C TRP A 28 19.54 -1.40 -0.91
N ASP A 29 19.39 -2.27 0.09
CA ASP A 29 19.12 -1.89 1.48
C ASP A 29 17.97 -0.86 1.57
N ALA A 30 16.88 -1.17 0.87
CA ALA A 30 15.71 -0.29 0.74
C ALA A 30 14.54 -0.81 1.59
N SER A 31 13.73 0.11 2.10
CA SER A 31 12.44 -0.25 2.71
C SER A 31 11.35 -0.44 1.66
N LEU A 32 10.32 -1.21 2.01
CA LEU A 32 9.15 -1.45 1.17
C LEU A 32 7.89 -0.80 1.75
N ILE A 33 7.04 -0.31 0.85
CA ILE A 33 5.67 0.07 1.16
C ILE A 33 4.75 -0.78 0.27
N LEU A 34 4.04 -1.73 0.84
CA LEU A 34 2.94 -2.39 0.15
C LEU A 34 1.76 -1.44 0.10
N TYR A 35 1.23 -1.24 -1.09
CA TYR A 35 0.24 -0.22 -1.35
C TYR A 35 -0.96 -0.80 -2.07
N HIS A 36 -2.14 -0.42 -1.63
CA HIS A 36 -3.38 -0.68 -2.36
C HIS A 36 -4.26 0.56 -2.31
N SER A 37 -5.12 0.72 -3.31
CA SER A 37 -6.16 1.74 -3.27
C SER A 37 -7.46 1.16 -3.79
N PHE A 38 -8.57 1.57 -3.18
CA PHE A 38 -9.90 1.16 -3.60
C PHE A 38 -10.78 2.37 -3.86
N ILE A 39 -11.76 2.23 -4.74
CA ILE A 39 -12.76 3.28 -4.97
C ILE A 39 -13.87 3.09 -3.92
N PRO A 40 -14.12 4.09 -3.05
CA PRO A 40 -15.22 4.02 -2.09
C PRO A 40 -16.55 3.86 -2.81
N PHE A 41 -17.43 3.04 -2.25
CA PHE A 41 -18.81 2.93 -2.69
C PHE A 41 -19.60 4.15 -2.23
N GLU A 42 -20.23 4.83 -3.18
CA GLU A 42 -21.20 5.88 -2.94
C GLU A 42 -22.46 5.58 -3.76
N SER A 43 -23.63 5.70 -3.13
CA SER A 43 -24.90 5.43 -3.79
C SER A 43 -25.97 6.39 -3.31
N GLY A 44 -26.77 6.92 -4.24
CA GLY A 44 -27.94 7.73 -3.93
C GLY A 44 -29.10 6.93 -3.31
N PHE A 45 -29.02 5.59 -3.32
CA PHE A 45 -30.03 4.70 -2.75
C PHE A 45 -29.76 4.33 -1.28
N TYR A 46 -28.56 4.60 -0.76
CA TYR A 46 -28.18 4.34 0.63
C TYR A 46 -27.95 5.64 1.38
N SER A 47 -28.11 5.62 2.71
CA SER A 47 -27.71 6.76 3.52
C SER A 47 -26.19 6.95 3.46
N HIS A 48 -25.74 8.20 3.62
CA HIS A 48 -24.32 8.51 3.69
C HIS A 48 -23.62 7.76 4.84
N SER A 49 -24.30 7.60 5.98
CA SER A 49 -23.78 6.85 7.13
C SER A 49 -23.56 5.36 6.83
N LEU A 50 -24.45 4.72 6.06
CA LEU A 50 -24.29 3.33 5.64
C LEU A 50 -23.13 3.18 4.66
N SER A 51 -23.05 4.07 3.66
CA SER A 51 -21.94 4.07 2.69
C SER A 51 -20.58 4.25 3.38
N GLN A 52 -20.48 5.19 4.34
CA GLN A 52 -19.27 5.37 5.13
C GLN A 52 -18.89 4.13 5.95
N LYS A 53 -19.88 3.49 6.59
CA LYS A 53 -19.64 2.28 7.38
C LYS A 53 -19.10 1.15 6.49
N GLU A 54 -19.72 0.92 5.34
CA GLU A 54 -19.26 -0.10 4.39
C GLU A 54 -17.86 0.18 3.85
N ASN A 55 -17.55 1.44 3.53
CA ASN A 55 -16.22 1.83 3.08
C ASN A 55 -15.15 1.63 4.16
N LEU A 56 -15.45 1.93 5.42
CA LEU A 56 -14.55 1.69 6.54
C LEU A 56 -14.32 0.18 6.76
N GLU A 57 -15.37 -0.63 6.65
CA GLU A 57 -15.26 -2.08 6.72
C GLU A 57 -14.42 -2.65 5.57
N ASN A 58 -14.58 -2.10 4.36
CA ASN A 58 -13.78 -2.48 3.21
C ASN A 58 -12.30 -2.10 3.38
N GLU A 59 -12.02 -0.87 3.82
CA GLU A 59 -10.66 -0.41 4.12
C GLU A 59 -9.98 -1.30 5.16
N LYS A 60 -10.71 -1.69 6.22
CA LYS A 60 -10.21 -2.63 7.23
C LYS A 60 -9.86 -3.99 6.62
N LYS A 61 -10.73 -4.56 5.79
CA LYS A 61 -10.48 -5.85 5.11
C LYS A 61 -9.22 -5.78 4.23
N LEU A 62 -9.03 -4.66 3.53
CA LEU A 62 -7.87 -4.45 2.67
C LEU A 62 -6.58 -4.29 3.48
N MET A 63 -6.63 -3.56 4.60
CA MET A 63 -5.52 -3.46 5.56
C MET A 63 -5.16 -4.84 6.14
N ASP A 64 -6.15 -5.64 6.57
CA ASP A 64 -5.94 -6.99 7.10
C ASP A 64 -5.29 -7.92 6.06
N ARG A 65 -5.71 -7.81 4.79
CA ARG A 65 -5.12 -8.56 3.68
C ARG A 65 -3.67 -8.17 3.44
N LEU A 66 -3.36 -6.87 3.40
CA LEU A 66 -1.97 -6.38 3.28
C LEU A 66 -1.12 -6.81 4.48
N ALA A 67 -1.66 -6.77 5.69
CA ALA A 67 -0.96 -7.21 6.90
C ALA A 67 -0.64 -8.71 6.85
N THR A 68 -1.53 -9.53 6.31
CA THR A 68 -1.26 -10.96 6.10
C THR A 68 -0.08 -11.16 5.13
N ILE A 69 -0.06 -10.45 4.01
CA ILE A 69 1.04 -10.49 3.04
C ILE A 69 2.35 -10.00 3.70
N GLN A 70 2.31 -8.88 4.43
CA GLN A 70 3.45 -8.32 5.16
C GLN A 70 4.04 -9.34 6.14
N ASN A 71 3.18 -10.01 6.92
CA ASN A 71 3.60 -11.01 7.90
C ASN A 71 4.27 -12.22 7.23
N GLU A 72 3.71 -12.71 6.11
CA GLU A 72 4.32 -13.82 5.36
C GLU A 72 5.68 -13.45 4.76
N ILE A 73 5.84 -12.19 4.33
CA ILE A 73 7.12 -11.67 3.85
C ILE A 73 8.15 -11.58 4.99
N LEU A 74 7.75 -11.01 6.13
CA LEU A 74 8.61 -10.84 7.31
C LEU A 74 9.05 -12.17 7.92
N LYS A 75 8.18 -13.19 7.93
CA LYS A 75 8.55 -14.55 8.36
C LYS A 75 9.71 -15.11 7.53
N LYS A 76 9.74 -14.83 6.22
CA LYS A 76 10.78 -15.29 5.30
C LYS A 76 12.00 -14.35 5.26
N ASN A 77 11.81 -13.07 5.60
CA ASN A 77 12.83 -12.02 5.51
C ASN A 77 12.81 -11.11 6.76
N PRO A 78 13.29 -11.59 7.93
CA PRO A 78 13.12 -10.87 9.19
C PRO A 78 13.83 -9.50 9.28
N SER A 79 14.87 -9.28 8.46
CA SER A 79 15.62 -8.02 8.41
C SER A 79 14.98 -6.96 7.53
N LEU A 80 13.94 -7.30 6.76
CA LEU A 80 13.35 -6.40 5.78
C LEU A 80 12.43 -5.36 6.46
N SER A 81 12.69 -4.07 6.21
CA SER A 81 11.78 -3.01 6.64
C SER A 81 10.62 -2.87 5.67
N ILE A 82 9.41 -3.21 6.11
CA ILE A 82 8.19 -3.17 5.28
C ILE A 82 7.04 -2.52 6.04
N SER A 83 6.29 -1.67 5.35
CA SER A 83 5.06 -1.02 5.85
C SER A 83 3.92 -1.22 4.85
N ILE A 84 2.68 -1.02 5.30
CA ILE A 84 1.48 -1.15 4.48
C ILE A 84 0.73 0.18 4.43
N HIS A 85 0.02 0.43 3.33
CA HIS A 85 -0.82 1.63 3.15
C HIS A 85 -2.02 1.31 2.27
N VAL A 86 -3.21 1.76 2.68
CA VAL A 86 -4.43 1.74 1.85
C VAL A 86 -4.90 3.17 1.63
N ASP A 87 -5.21 3.51 0.38
CA ASP A 87 -5.81 4.78 -0.01
C ASP A 87 -7.23 4.59 -0.56
N GLN A 88 -8.02 5.66 -0.48
CA GLN A 88 -9.33 5.76 -1.12
C GLN A 88 -9.25 6.57 -2.42
N GLY A 89 -9.63 5.97 -3.54
CA GLY A 89 -9.80 6.56 -4.87
C GLY A 89 -9.13 5.77 -6.00
N PRO A 90 -9.11 6.31 -7.24
CA PRO A 90 -8.55 5.63 -8.41
C PRO A 90 -7.04 5.39 -8.29
N GLU A 91 -6.61 4.16 -8.58
CA GLU A 91 -5.25 3.70 -8.30
C GLU A 91 -4.15 4.53 -8.98
N GLY A 92 -4.27 4.77 -10.28
CA GLY A 92 -3.27 5.55 -11.02
C GLY A 92 -3.04 6.95 -10.45
N GLU A 93 -4.11 7.61 -10.01
CA GLU A 93 -4.02 8.95 -9.41
C GLU A 93 -3.39 8.89 -8.02
N LYS A 94 -3.81 7.93 -7.20
CA LYS A 94 -3.43 7.83 -5.80
C LYS A 94 -1.98 7.40 -5.63
N ILE A 95 -1.49 6.46 -6.45
CA ILE A 95 -0.06 6.09 -6.51
C ILE A 95 0.81 7.31 -6.80
N ILE A 96 0.47 8.09 -7.83
CA ILE A 96 1.26 9.27 -8.21
C ILE A 96 1.25 10.32 -7.08
N LYS A 97 0.08 10.59 -6.48
CA LYS A 97 -0.03 11.52 -5.35
C LYS A 97 0.77 11.05 -4.14
N PHE A 98 0.72 9.76 -3.82
CA PHE A 98 1.48 9.17 -2.71
C PHE A 98 2.99 9.34 -2.89
N CYS A 99 3.50 9.00 -4.08
CA CYS A 99 4.91 9.17 -4.44
C CYS A 99 5.37 10.63 -4.31
N LYS A 100 4.58 11.59 -4.83
CA LYS A 100 4.89 13.03 -4.73
C LYS A 100 4.93 13.51 -3.27
N LYS A 101 3.97 13.12 -2.45
CA LYS A 101 3.88 13.51 -1.03
C LYS A 101 5.09 13.02 -0.23
N LYS A 102 5.54 11.79 -0.47
CA LYS A 102 6.72 11.21 0.20
C LYS A 102 8.02 11.92 -0.21
N LYS A 103 8.19 12.26 -1.49
CA LYS A 103 9.36 13.00 -1.99
C LYS A 103 9.50 14.36 -1.30
N ASN A 104 8.40 15.11 -1.17
CA ASN A 104 8.44 16.42 -0.51
C ASN A 104 8.79 16.33 0.98
N ARG A 105 8.52 15.20 1.65
CA ARG A 105 8.84 15.00 3.07
C ARG A 105 10.31 14.61 3.30
N SER A 106 10.95 13.97 2.32
CA SER A 106 12.41 13.71 2.38
C SER A 106 13.24 14.97 2.13
N ASP A 107 12.71 15.94 1.39
CA ASP A 107 13.43 17.15 1.00
C ASP A 107 13.44 18.24 2.11
N ILE A 108 12.49 18.17 3.07
CA ILE A 108 12.38 19.15 4.17
C ILE A 108 13.20 18.82 5.43
N ASN A 109 13.76 17.61 5.53
CA ASN A 109 14.60 17.19 6.67
C ASN A 109 16.11 17.24 6.33
N GLY A 110 16.49 18.02 5.32
CA GLY A 110 17.85 18.14 4.79
C GLY A 110 18.57 19.45 5.11
N TYR A 111 18.28 20.08 6.26
CA TYR A 111 19.02 21.24 6.77
C TYR A 111 19.26 21.12 8.28
#